data_AF-A0A3D0JUK2-F1
#
_entry.id   AF-A0A3D0JUK2-F1
#
_cell.length_a   1.000
_cell.length_b   1.000
_cell.length_c   1.000
_cell.angle_alpha   90.00
_cell.angle_beta   90.00
_cell.angle_gamma   90.00
#
_symmetry.space_group_name_H-M   'P 1'
#
loop_
_entity.id
_entity.type
_entity.pdbx_description
1 polymer ?
#
loop_
_entity_poly.entity_id
_entity_poly.type
_entity_poly.pdbx_seq_one_letter_code
_entity_poly.pdbx_strand_id
1 'polypeptide(L)'
;MLNNDVLRSLRYLLDVSDGTLEAFCQLADYLVEPGLIPACLLREDEPGYRSCSDVLLAHVLEGLVFHKRGKDDSRPRLPVEKPLSNNLILKKLRVAFGLRDDDIQAILQTADLPMTKA
;
A
#
# COMPACT_ATOMS: atom_id res chain seq x y z
N MET A 1 -5.59 -8.06 10.35
CA MET A 1 -5.32 -6.65 10.00
C MET A 1 -6.36 -6.24 8.99
N LEU A 2 -7.02 -5.10 9.17
CA LEU A 2 -7.94 -4.60 8.15
C LEU A 2 -7.13 -3.83 7.11
N ASN A 3 -7.50 -3.94 5.83
CA ASN A 3 -6.87 -3.17 4.77
C ASN A 3 -6.98 -1.65 5.02
N ASN A 4 -8.05 -1.21 5.68
CA ASN A 4 -8.23 0.17 6.13
C ASN A 4 -7.10 0.62 7.08
N ASP A 5 -6.60 -0.27 7.95
CA ASP A 5 -5.47 0.04 8.85
C ASP A 5 -4.18 0.26 8.06
N VAL A 6 -3.93 -0.58 7.05
CA VAL A 6 -2.78 -0.42 6.14
C VAL A 6 -2.88 0.90 5.40
N LEU A 7 -4.05 1.20 4.82
CA LEU A 7 -4.28 2.42 4.07
C LEU A 7 -4.07 3.67 4.94
N ARG A 8 -4.63 3.69 6.16
CA ARG A 8 -4.41 4.76 7.15
C ARG A 8 -2.94 4.88 7.54
N SER A 9 -2.26 3.76 7.78
CA SER A 9 -0.84 3.75 8.12
C SER A 9 0.01 4.31 6.98
N LEU A 10 -0.25 3.92 5.73
CA LEU A 10 0.46 4.45 4.56
C LEU A 10 0.24 5.95 4.40
N ARG A 11 -1.00 6.42 4.57
CA ARG A 11 -1.32 7.85 4.53
C ARG A 11 -0.46 8.65 5.50
N TYR A 12 -0.43 8.20 6.77
CA TYR A 12 0.26 8.89 7.85
C TYR A 12 1.79 8.79 7.71
N LEU A 13 2.32 7.59 7.46
CA LEU A 13 3.76 7.34 7.36
C LEU A 13 4.41 8.06 6.17
N LEU A 14 3.67 8.22 5.07
CA LEU A 14 4.16 8.93 3.89
C LEU A 14 3.86 10.44 3.93
N ASP A 15 3.11 10.91 4.92
CA ASP A 15 2.60 12.28 5.02
C ASP A 15 1.92 12.73 3.72
N VAL A 16 0.93 11.95 3.26
CA VAL A 16 0.22 12.19 1.99
C VAL A 16 -1.26 12.52 2.18
N SER A 17 -1.80 13.29 1.24
CA SER A 17 -3.22 13.62 1.19
C SER A 17 -4.08 12.48 0.61
N ASP A 18 -5.40 12.53 0.83
CA ASP A 18 -6.38 11.66 0.16
C ASP A 18 -6.22 11.70 -1.36
N GLY A 19 -6.07 12.91 -1.93
CA GLY A 19 -5.87 13.09 -3.37
C GLY A 19 -4.58 12.46 -3.89
N THR A 20 -3.54 12.37 -3.06
CA THR A 20 -2.30 11.66 -3.42
C THR A 20 -2.53 10.15 -3.45
N LEU A 21 -3.31 9.59 -2.52
CA LEU A 21 -3.67 8.17 -2.54
C LEU A 21 -4.56 7.84 -3.75
N GLU A 22 -5.48 8.74 -4.11
CA GLU A 22 -6.25 8.62 -5.35
C GLU A 22 -5.34 8.66 -6.58
N ALA A 23 -4.34 9.54 -6.59
CA ALA A 23 -3.35 9.59 -7.66
C ALA A 23 -2.53 8.29 -7.77
N PHE A 24 -2.19 7.63 -6.67
CA PHE A 24 -1.54 6.30 -6.72
C PHE A 24 -2.43 5.27 -7.43
N CYS A 25 -3.71 5.20 -7.07
CA CYS A 25 -4.65 4.34 -7.79
C CYS A 25 -4.69 4.64 -9.30
N GLN A 26 -4.77 5.92 -9.67
CA GLN A 26 -4.79 6.35 -11.07
C GLN A 26 -3.50 5.99 -11.81
N LEU A 27 -2.32 6.13 -11.18
CA LEU A 27 -1.04 5.68 -11.76
C LEU A 27 -1.04 4.17 -12.07
N ALA A 28 -1.74 3.40 -11.25
CA ALA A 28 -1.97 1.97 -11.46
C ALA A 28 -3.13 1.66 -12.43
N ASP A 29 -3.70 2.67 -13.08
CA ASP A 29 -4.87 2.62 -13.97
C ASP A 29 -6.13 2.05 -13.29
N TYR A 30 -6.30 2.39 -12.01
CA TYR A 30 -7.49 2.10 -11.24
C TYR A 30 -8.34 3.36 -11.06
N LEU A 31 -9.55 3.32 -11.61
CA LEU A 31 -10.52 4.40 -11.44
C LEU A 31 -11.16 4.29 -10.04
N VAL A 32 -10.89 5.29 -9.21
CA VAL A 32 -11.46 5.39 -7.87
C VAL A 32 -12.83 6.06 -7.94
N GLU A 33 -13.81 5.49 -7.26
CA GLU A 33 -15.11 6.14 -7.05
C GLU A 33 -14.93 7.41 -6.20
N PRO A 34 -15.56 8.55 -6.56
CA PRO A 34 -15.46 9.77 -5.78
C PRO A 34 -15.82 9.56 -4.30
N GLY A 35 -14.94 9.99 -3.40
CA GLY A 35 -15.16 9.87 -1.96
C GLY A 35 -14.85 8.48 -1.37
N LEU A 36 -14.43 7.50 -2.17
CA LEU A 36 -14.09 6.16 -1.67
C LEU A 36 -12.86 6.17 -0.75
N ILE A 37 -11.79 6.86 -1.14
CA ILE A 37 -10.57 6.96 -0.29
C ILE A 37 -10.88 7.57 1.08
N PRO A 38 -11.49 8.76 1.19
CA PRO A 38 -11.81 9.32 2.49
C PRO A 38 -12.76 8.41 3.29
N ALA A 39 -13.76 7.79 2.65
CA ALA A 39 -14.64 6.83 3.31
C ALA A 39 -13.90 5.59 3.85
N CYS A 40 -12.84 5.14 3.17
CA CYS A 40 -11.98 4.04 3.65
C CYS A 40 -11.01 4.45 4.76
N LEU A 41 -10.78 5.75 4.95
CA LEU A 41 -9.89 6.28 5.99
C LEU A 41 -10.62 6.60 7.29
N LEU A 42 -11.96 6.64 7.26
CA LEU A 42 -12.79 6.68 8.44
C LEU A 42 -12.59 5.43 9.31
N ARG A 43 -12.89 5.57 10.60
CA ARG A 43 -13.01 4.48 11.56
C ARG A 43 -14.30 3.70 11.31
N GLU A 44 -14.32 2.44 11.72
CA GLU A 44 -15.44 1.52 11.48
C GLU A 44 -16.78 1.99 12.09
N ASP A 45 -16.71 2.80 13.14
CA ASP A 45 -17.83 3.36 13.87
C ASP A 45 -18.34 4.71 13.32
N GLU A 46 -17.63 5.31 12.35
CA GLU A 46 -17.98 6.61 11.80
C GLU A 46 -19.02 6.53 10.66
N PRO A 47 -19.97 7.48 10.58
CA PRO A 47 -20.95 7.52 9.52
C PRO A 47 -20.26 7.70 8.15
N GLY A 48 -20.62 6.85 7.19
CA GLY A 48 -20.01 6.85 5.86
C GLY A 48 -18.76 5.99 5.72
N TYR A 49 -18.36 5.25 6.77
CA TYR A 49 -17.27 4.27 6.69
C TYR A 49 -17.50 3.27 5.56
N ARG A 50 -16.41 2.98 4.82
CA ARG A 50 -16.38 1.90 3.83
C ARG A 50 -15.17 1.01 4.00
N SER A 51 -15.40 -0.30 3.92
CA SER A 51 -14.33 -1.29 3.94
C SER A 51 -13.42 -1.16 2.72
N CYS A 52 -12.11 -1.16 2.94
CA CYS A 52 -11.09 -1.11 1.91
C CYS A 52 -10.90 -2.53 1.32
N SER A 53 -11.26 -2.70 0.05
CA SER A 53 -11.09 -4.00 -0.61
C SER A 53 -9.61 -4.30 -0.91
N ASP A 54 -9.27 -5.59 -1.02
CA ASP A 54 -7.94 -6.04 -1.47
C ASP A 54 -7.55 -5.42 -2.83
N VAL A 55 -8.52 -5.21 -3.71
CA VAL A 55 -8.31 -4.56 -5.02
C VAL A 55 -7.82 -3.14 -4.84
N LEU A 56 -8.51 -2.36 -4.01
CA LEU A 56 -8.19 -0.96 -3.81
C LEU A 56 -6.79 -0.83 -3.23
N LEU A 57 -6.51 -1.56 -2.14
CA LEU A 57 -5.22 -1.51 -1.47
C LEU A 57 -4.07 -1.98 -2.38
N ALA A 58 -4.29 -3.02 -3.19
CA ALA A 58 -3.28 -3.49 -4.13
C ALA A 58 -2.93 -2.42 -5.18
N HIS A 59 -3.91 -1.66 -5.69
CA HIS A 59 -3.62 -0.56 -6.63
C HIS A 59 -2.96 0.64 -5.95
N VAL A 60 -3.32 0.96 -4.70
CA VAL A 60 -2.58 1.98 -3.92
C VAL A 60 -1.11 1.58 -3.78
N LEU A 61 -0.83 0.33 -3.42
CA LEU A 61 0.55 -0.19 -3.29
C LEU A 61 1.30 -0.21 -4.61
N GLU A 62 0.65 -0.59 -5.71
CA GLU A 62 1.26 -0.56 -7.04
C GLU A 62 1.55 0.88 -7.49
N GLY A 63 0.60 1.78 -7.29
CA GLY A 63 0.76 3.20 -7.54
C GLY A 63 1.90 3.82 -6.73
N LEU A 64 2.05 3.41 -5.47
CA LEU A 64 3.19 3.80 -4.63
C LEU A 64 4.52 3.31 -5.21
N VAL A 65 4.58 2.06 -5.70
CA VAL A 65 5.77 1.54 -6.38
C VAL A 65 6.08 2.37 -7.61
N PHE A 66 5.09 2.65 -8.48
CA PHE A 66 5.29 3.48 -9.67
C PHE A 66 5.72 4.91 -9.32
N HIS A 67 5.13 5.49 -8.28
CA HIS A 67 5.49 6.82 -7.82
C HIS A 67 6.95 6.90 -7.33
N LYS A 68 7.45 5.87 -6.63
CA LYS A 68 8.82 5.86 -6.08
C LYS A 68 9.89 5.34 -7.04
N ARG A 69 9.54 4.39 -7.91
CA ARG A 69 10.49 3.66 -8.77
C ARG A 69 10.36 3.98 -10.26
N GLY A 70 9.29 4.66 -10.65
CA GLY A 70 8.89 4.84 -12.05
C GLY A 70 8.01 3.70 -12.54
N LYS A 71 7.19 4.01 -13.55
CA LYS A 71 6.39 3.04 -14.30
C LYS A 71 7.18 2.55 -15.50
N ASP A 72 7.29 1.23 -15.67
CA ASP A 72 7.91 0.61 -16.84
C ASP A 72 6.80 0.09 -17.77
N ASP A 73 6.42 0.90 -18.75
CA ASP A 73 5.35 0.57 -19.71
C ASP A 73 5.74 -0.56 -20.67
N SER A 74 7.02 -0.97 -20.69
CA SER A 74 7.47 -2.10 -21.52
C SER A 74 7.10 -3.46 -20.93
N ARG A 75 6.75 -3.52 -19.64
CA ARG A 75 6.42 -4.76 -18.95
C ARG A 75 4.90 -4.94 -18.86
N PRO A 76 4.40 -6.16 -19.15
CA PRO A 76 2.99 -6.43 -18.94
C PRO A 76 2.65 -6.26 -17.46
N ARG A 77 1.51 -5.62 -17.19
CA ARG A 77 0.98 -5.51 -15.84
C ARG A 77 0.79 -6.91 -15.26
N LEU A 78 1.34 -7.13 -14.07
CA LEU A 78 1.00 -8.30 -13.31
C LEU A 78 -0.46 -8.19 -12.83
N PRO A 79 -1.25 -9.27 -12.91
CA PRO A 79 -2.59 -9.27 -12.38
C PRO A 79 -2.56 -8.96 -10.87
N VAL A 80 -3.60 -8.26 -10.41
CA VAL A 80 -3.77 -7.99 -8.98
C VAL A 80 -4.06 -9.30 -8.25
N GLU A 81 -3.08 -9.80 -7.50
CA GLU A 81 -3.20 -11.02 -6.70
C GLU A 81 -4.22 -10.83 -5.57
N LYS A 82 -5.09 -11.83 -5.39
CA LYS A 82 -6.09 -11.90 -4.32
C LYS A 82 -6.09 -13.30 -3.69
N PRO A 83 -6.25 -13.43 -2.36
CA PRO A 83 -6.36 -12.35 -1.38
C PRO A 83 -5.02 -11.60 -1.19
N LEU A 84 -5.09 -10.33 -0.82
CA LEU A 84 -3.91 -9.52 -0.55
C LEU A 84 -3.31 -9.94 0.80
N SER A 85 -2.29 -10.79 0.76
CA SER A 85 -1.61 -11.26 1.97
C SER A 85 -0.62 -10.22 2.53
N ASN A 86 -0.35 -10.29 3.83
CA ASN A 86 0.69 -9.46 4.48
C ASN A 86 2.06 -9.58 3.79
N ASN A 87 2.41 -10.78 3.32
CA ASN A 87 3.66 -11.01 2.60
C ASN A 87 3.72 -10.24 1.27
N LEU A 88 2.60 -10.15 0.57
CA LEU A 88 2.53 -9.38 -0.68
C LEU A 88 2.62 -7.87 -0.40
N ILE A 89 1.98 -7.39 0.66
CA ILE A 89 2.11 -5.99 1.12
C ILE A 89 3.57 -5.66 1.43
N LEU A 90 4.23 -6.47 2.27
CA LEU A 90 5.65 -6.30 2.61
C LEU A 90 6.54 -6.33 1.37
N LYS A 91 6.28 -7.23 0.43
CA LYS A 91 7.02 -7.31 -0.84
C LYS A 91 6.87 -6.04 -1.67
N LYS A 92 5.66 -5.47 -1.78
CA LYS A 92 5.42 -4.21 -2.50
C LYS A 92 6.11 -3.03 -1.83
N LEU A 93 6.04 -2.93 -0.49
CA LEU A 93 6.74 -1.89 0.27
C LEU A 93 8.26 -2.01 0.10
N ARG A 94 8.81 -3.22 0.21
CA ARG A 94 10.24 -3.48 -0.05
C ARG A 94 10.67 -2.94 -1.41
N VAL A 95 9.89 -3.22 -2.46
CA VAL A 95 10.18 -2.73 -3.82
C VAL A 95 10.04 -1.21 -3.92
N ALA A 96 8.96 -0.63 -3.37
CA ALA A 96 8.70 0.81 -3.43
C ALA A 96 9.85 1.61 -2.82
N PHE A 97 10.36 1.17 -1.66
CA PHE A 97 11.45 1.84 -0.96
C PHE A 97 12.85 1.34 -1.34
N GLY A 98 12.96 0.38 -2.27
CA GLY A 98 14.25 -0.16 -2.71
C GLY A 98 15.03 -0.87 -1.61
N LEU A 99 14.35 -1.47 -0.64
CA LEU A 99 14.96 -2.13 0.50
C LEU A 99 15.49 -3.51 0.11
N ARG A 100 16.73 -3.82 0.51
CA ARG A 100 17.32 -5.16 0.44
C ARG A 100 17.01 -5.91 1.73
N ASP A 101 17.31 -7.21 1.74
CA ASP A 101 17.03 -8.06 2.90
C ASP A 101 17.78 -7.60 4.15
N ASP A 102 19.04 -7.15 4.01
CA ASP A 102 19.82 -6.57 5.12
C ASP A 102 19.18 -5.27 5.65
N ASP A 103 18.60 -4.45 4.78
CA ASP A 103 17.94 -3.20 5.16
C ASP A 103 16.66 -3.50 5.98
N ILE A 104 15.90 -4.53 5.59
CA ILE A 104 14.74 -5.00 6.36
C ILE A 104 15.18 -5.52 7.73
N GLN A 105 16.23 -6.33 7.79
CA GLN A 105 16.75 -6.85 9.05
C GLN A 105 17.17 -5.73 10.00
N ALA A 106 17.88 -4.72 9.49
CA ALA A 106 18.27 -3.56 10.27
C ALA A 106 17.06 -2.78 10.80
N ILE A 107 16.05 -2.52 9.96
CA ILE A 107 14.81 -1.84 10.39
C ILE A 107 14.11 -2.62 11.51
N LEU A 108 13.96 -3.94 11.36
CA LEU A 108 13.30 -4.76 12.35
C LEU A 108 14.07 -4.83 13.68
N GLN A 109 15.41 -4.84 13.62
CA GLN A 109 16.25 -4.72 14.82
C GLN A 109 16.06 -3.38 15.54
N THR A 110 15.96 -2.26 14.80
CA THR A 110 15.71 -0.94 15.42
C THR A 110 14.33 -0.82 16.06
N ALA A 111 13.40 -1.71 15.72
CA ALA A 111 12.06 -1.78 16.29
C ALA A 111 11.91 -2.85 17.39
N ASP A 112 13.02 -3.40 17.90
CA ASP A 112 13.05 -4.49 18.89
C ASP A 112 12.30 -5.77 18.44
N LEU A 113 12.27 -6.01 17.12
CA LEU A 113 11.67 -7.19 16.48
C LEU A 113 12.76 -8.01 15.76
N PRO A 114 13.70 -8.63 16.48
CA PRO A 114 14.79 -9.36 15.85
C PRO A 114 14.26 -10.56 15.03
N MET A 115 14.55 -10.59 13.74
CA MET A 115 14.32 -11.75 12.89
C MET A 115 15.62 -12.54 12.72
N THR A 116 15.62 -13.79 13.15
CA THR A 116 16.62 -14.79 12.75
C THR A 116 16.27 -15.32 11.36
N LYS A 117 17.29 -15.56 10.51
CA LYS A 117 17.09 -16.30 9.26
C LYS A 117 16.47 -17.66 9.61
N ALA A 118 15.39 -18.02 8.89
CA ALA A 118 14.81 -19.37 8.92
C ALA A 118 15.71 -20.34 8.15
#